data_AF-A0A2R6IJE8-F1
#
_entry.id   AF-A0A2R6IJE8-F1
#
_cell.length_a   1.000
_cell.length_b   1.000
_cell.length_c   1.000
_cell.angle_alpha   90.00
_cell.angle_beta   90.00
_cell.angle_gamma   90.00
#
_symmetry.space_group_name_H-M   'P 1'
#
loop_
_entity.id
_entity.type
_entity.pdbx_description
1 polymer ?
#
loop_
_entity_poly.entity_id
_entity_poly.type
_entity_poly.pdbx_seq_one_letter_code
_entity_poly.pdbx_strand_id
1 'polypeptide(L)' 'MEFDLTKTAAIFVAIIVVGVGGLAASGVMATSTVLMMVTPSMVVFGLVCLGLGVKYGEHRAGAMR' A
#
# COMPACT_ATOMS: atom_id res chain seq x y z
N MET A 1 -18.86 -6.62 6.83
CA MET A 1 -18.15 -6.46 5.53
C MET A 1 -17.38 -7.73 5.30
N GLU A 2 -17.61 -8.40 4.17
CA GLU A 2 -16.79 -9.55 3.80
C GLU A 2 -15.43 -9.04 3.30
N PHE A 3 -14.36 -9.71 3.71
CA PHE A 3 -13.02 -9.37 3.26
C PHE A 3 -12.84 -9.84 1.81
N ASP A 4 -12.62 -8.89 0.90
CA ASP A 4 -12.40 -9.15 -0.51
C ASP A 4 -10.93 -8.87 -0.84
N LEU A 5 -10.14 -9.95 -0.92
CA LEU A 5 -8.71 -9.88 -1.19
C LEU A 5 -8.42 -9.23 -2.54
N THR A 6 -9.25 -9.48 -3.55
CA THR A 6 -9.07 -8.93 -4.89
C THR A 6 -9.24 -7.42 -4.88
N LYS A 7 -10.30 -6.90 -4.23
CA LYS A 7 -10.49 -5.44 -4.07
C LYS A 7 -9.38 -4.81 -3.26
N THR A 8 -8.98 -5.43 -2.15
CA THR A 8 -7.88 -4.92 -1.31
C THR A 8 -6.57 -4.83 -2.10
N ALA A 9 -6.21 -5.87 -2.84
CA ALA A 9 -5.01 -5.88 -3.66
C ALA A 9 -5.07 -4.83 -4.79
N ALA A 10 -6.22 -4.70 -5.47
CA ALA A 10 -6.40 -3.72 -6.53
C ALA A 10 -6.22 -2.28 -6.02
N ILE A 11 -6.85 -1.95 -4.88
CA ILE A 11 -6.71 -0.63 -4.26
C ILE A 11 -5.28 -0.38 -3.80
N PHE A 12 -4.62 -1.38 -3.21
CA PHE A 12 -3.23 -1.27 -2.78
C PHE A 12 -2.30 -0.90 -3.93
N VAL A 13 -2.42 -1.60 -5.06
CA VAL A 13 -1.64 -1.31 -6.28
C VAL A 13 -1.99 0.08 -6.82
N ALA A 14 -3.26 0.46 -6.85
CA ALA A 14 -3.68 1.77 -7.32
C ALA A 14 -3.05 2.92 -6.50
N ILE A 15 -2.99 2.78 -5.17
CA ILE A 15 -2.35 3.75 -4.28
C ILE A 15 -0.84 3.87 -4.59
N ILE A 16 -0.16 2.74 -4.80
CA ILE A 16 1.27 2.75 -5.15
C ILE A 16 1.49 3.47 -6.48
N VAL A 17 0.71 3.15 -7.52
CA VAL A 17 0.82 3.78 -8.85
C VAL A 17 0.60 5.29 -8.76
N VAL A 18 -0.41 5.74 -8.01
CA VAL A 18 -0.68 7.16 -7.82
C VAL A 18 0.46 7.85 -7.06
N GLY A 19 0.96 7.25 -5.97
CA GLY A 19 2.04 7.82 -5.17
C GLY A 19 3.35 7.91 -5.94
N VAL A 20 3.75 6.83 -6.62
CA VAL A 20 4.98 6.77 -7.43
C VAL A 20 4.88 7.70 -8.64
N GLY A 21 3.74 7.70 -9.34
CA GLY A 21 3.51 8.58 -10.48
C GLY A 21 3.54 10.06 -10.10
N GLY A 22 2.88 10.43 -8.99
CA GLY A 22 2.92 11.79 -8.47
C GLY A 22 4.33 12.23 -8.07
N LEU A 23 5.08 11.36 -7.39
CA LEU A 23 6.45 11.67 -6.97
C LEU A 23 7.38 11.82 -8.18
N ALA A 24 7.28 10.92 -9.15
CA ALA A 24 8.05 10.99 -10.40
C ALA A 24 7.74 12.26 -11.21
N ALA A 25 6.50 12.73 -11.20
CA ALA A 25 6.07 13.94 -11.92
C ALA A 25 6.39 15.25 -11.17
N SER A 26 6.56 15.21 -9.84
CA SER A 26 6.75 16.41 -9.01
C SER A 26 8.13 17.08 -9.14
N GLY A 27 9.14 16.37 -9.66
CA GLY A 27 10.49 16.91 -9.82
C GLY A 27 11.29 17.12 -8.53
N VAL A 28 10.77 16.72 -7.37
CA VAL A 28 11.45 16.91 -6.06
C VAL A 28 12.63 15.95 -5.86
N MET A 29 12.74 14.89 -6.66
CA MET A 29 13.84 13.93 -6.64
C MET A 29 14.02 13.26 -8.01
N ALA A 30 15.21 12.73 -8.27
CA ALA A 30 15.53 12.06 -9.53
C ALA A 30 14.63 10.84 -9.75
N THR A 31 14.17 10.64 -10.99
CA THR A 31 13.30 9.51 -11.35
C THR A 31 13.94 8.15 -11.02
N SER A 32 15.27 8.04 -11.14
CA SER A 32 16.02 6.83 -10.73
C SER A 32 15.84 6.53 -9.24
N THR A 33 15.92 7.55 -8.37
CA THR A 33 15.69 7.40 -6.93
C THR A 33 14.25 6.95 -6.65
N VAL A 34 13.27 7.52 -7.34
CA VAL A 34 11.86 7.12 -7.18
C VAL A 34 11.66 5.66 -7.56
N LEU A 35 12.15 5.22 -8.72
CA LEU A 35 11.91 3.88 -9.24
C LEU A 35 12.75 2.79 -8.55
N MET A 36 14.01 3.08 -8.21
CA MET A 36 14.95 2.08 -7.67
C MET A 36 15.01 2.04 -6.15
N MET A 37 14.54 3.08 -5.44
CA MET A 37 14.60 3.14 -3.97
C MET A 37 13.21 3.32 -3.34
N VAL A 38 12.47 4.34 -3.77
CA VAL A 38 11.19 4.68 -3.13
C VAL A 38 10.12 3.65 -3.45
N THR A 39 9.96 3.29 -4.73
CA THR A 39 8.98 2.31 -5.18
C THR A 39 9.13 0.96 -4.48
N PRO A 40 10.32 0.31 -4.44
CA PRO A 40 10.47 -0.95 -3.73
C PRO A 40 10.22 -0.80 -2.22
N SER A 41 10.65 0.31 -1.60
CA SER A 41 10.38 0.57 -0.17
C SER A 41 8.89 0.74 0.12
N MET A 42 8.15 1.48 -0.72
CA MET A 42 6.70 1.64 -0.61
C MET A 42 5.96 0.31 -0.76
N VAL A 43 6.39 -0.54 -1.69
CA VAL A 43 5.79 -1.87 -1.88
C VAL A 43 6.00 -2.72 -0.63
N VAL A 44 7.25 -2.86 -0.15
CA VAL A 44 7.57 -3.71 1.00
C VAL A 44 6.87 -3.20 2.27
N PHE A 45 7.01 -1.92 2.58
CA PHE A 45 6.38 -1.32 3.76
C PHE A 45 4.86 -1.37 3.67
N GLY A 46 4.30 -1.08 2.49
CA GLY A 46 2.87 -1.16 2.23
C GLY A 46 2.31 -2.56 2.46
N LEU A 47 3.02 -3.61 2.02
CA LEU A 47 2.62 -5.00 2.26
C LEU A 47 2.62 -5.34 3.76
N VAL A 48 3.63 -4.87 4.50
CA VAL A 48 3.68 -5.03 5.97
C VAL A 48 2.47 -4.36 6.63
N CYS A 49 2.21 -3.09 6.30
CA CYS A 49 1.06 -2.36 6.84
C CYS A 49 -0.28 -3.01 6.46
N LEU A 50 -0.43 -3.50 5.23
CA LEU A 50 -1.64 -4.16 4.76
C LEU A 50 -1.90 -5.45 5.55
N GLY A 51 -0.88 -6.30 5.72
CA GLY A 51 -0.99 -7.52 6.51
C GLY A 51 -1.37 -7.26 7.96
N LEU A 52 -0.70 -6.29 8.60
CA LEU A 52 -1.00 -5.90 9.98
C LEU A 52 -2.40 -5.29 10.12
N GLY A 53 -2.80 -4.42 9.19
CA GLY A 53 -4.11 -3.77 9.19
C GLY A 53 -5.26 -4.77 9.04
N VAL A 54 -5.12 -5.76 8.16
CA VAL A 54 -6.11 -6.84 8.01
C VAL A 54 -6.24 -7.62 9.32
N LYS A 55 -5.13 -8.04 9.93
CA LYS A 55 -5.15 -8.79 11.20
C LYS A 55 -5.74 -7.97 12.35
N TYR A 56 -5.44 -6.67 12.42
CA TYR A 56 -6.03 -5.77 13.39
C TYR A 56 -7.55 -5.60 13.18
N GLY A 57 -7.98 -5.49 11.92
CA GLY A 57 -9.41 -5.45 11.56
C GLY A 57 -10.16 -6.72 11.95
N GLU A 58 -9.58 -7.89 11.67
CA GLU A 58 -10.13 -9.19 12.10
C GLU A 58 -10.24 -9.28 13.62
N HIS A 59 -9.21 -8.86 14.36
CA HIS A 59 -9.24 -8.86 15.83
C HIS A 59 -10.36 -7.97 16.39
N ARG A 60 -10.53 -6.76 15.86
CA ARG A 60 -11.59 -5.83 16.28
C ARG A 60 -12.99 -6.32 15.90
N ALA A 61 -13.16 -6.92 14.73
CA ALA A 61 -14.43 -7.49 14.31
C ALA A 61 -14.81 -8.73 15.14
N GLY A 62 -13.81 -9.53 15.55
CA GLY A 62 -13.98 -10.69 16.43
C GLY A 62 -14.21 -10.35 17.90
N ALA A 63 -13.67 -9.24 18.41
CA ALA A 63 -13.87 -8.79 19.78
C ALA A 63 -15.31 -8.30 20.08
N MET A 64 -16.13 -8.09 19.04
CA MET A 64 -17.56 -7.76 19.17
C MET A 64 -18.46 -9.01 18.98
N ARG A 65 -17.95 -10.20 19.33
CA ARG A 65 -18.73 -11.43 19.46
C ARG A 65 -18.71 -11.93 20.89
#